data_AF-A0A7K1LGL4-F1
#
_entry.id   AF-A0A7K1LGL4-F1
#
_cell.length_a   1.000
_cell.length_b   1.000
_cell.length_c   1.000
_cell.angle_alpha   90.00
_cell.angle_beta   90.00
_cell.angle_gamma   90.00
#
_symmetry.space_group_name_H-M   'P 1'
#
loop_
_entity.id
_entity.type
_entity.pdbx_description
1 polymer ?
#
loop_
_entity_poly.entity_id
_entity_poly.type
_entity_poly.pdbx_seq_one_letter_code
_entity_poly.pdbx_strand_id
1 'polypeptide(L)'
;MLGRLFDHPVYLLILLVIILLLFGAPKLPGMARSLGQSMKIFKSEVKDMKDDKDETSAKNHVVNGEVVDNGTGRGSHSTESSTDASDVRDQGTTKN
;
A
#
# COMPACT_ATOMS: atom_id res chain seq x y z
N MET A 1 -5.05 47.78 -7.00
CA MET A 1 -5.49 47.53 -8.40
C MET A 1 -5.24 46.09 -8.88
N LEU A 2 -4.46 45.25 -8.19
CA LEU A 2 -4.19 43.85 -8.56
C LEU A 2 -5.29 42.83 -8.18
N GLY A 3 -6.20 43.16 -7.26
CA GLY A 3 -7.19 42.19 -6.74
C GLY A 3 -8.17 41.66 -7.80
N ARG A 4 -8.56 42.51 -8.76
CA ARG A 4 -9.58 42.18 -9.78
C ARG A 4 -9.09 41.16 -10.82
N LEU A 5 -7.78 40.90 -10.87
CA LEU A 5 -7.17 39.92 -11.77
C LEU A 5 -7.32 38.49 -11.22
N PHE A 6 -7.37 38.33 -9.90
CA PHE A 6 -7.49 37.03 -9.25
C PHE A 6 -8.95 36.60 -9.05
N ASP A 7 -9.89 37.54 -9.11
CA ASP A 7 -11.34 37.26 -8.99
C ASP A 7 -11.95 36.64 -10.26
N HIS A 8 -11.25 36.70 -11.40
CA HIS A 8 -11.73 36.11 -12.65
C HIS A 8 -11.19 34.68 -12.85
N PRO A 9 -12.04 33.64 -12.71
CA PRO A 9 -11.60 32.25 -12.85
C PRO A 9 -11.01 31.94 -14.25
N VAL A 10 -11.34 32.77 -15.24
CA VAL A 10 -10.83 32.68 -16.61
C VAL A 10 -9.32 32.93 -16.69
N TYR A 11 -8.75 33.83 -15.89
CA TYR A 11 -7.31 34.10 -15.92
C TYR A 11 -6.50 32.91 -15.38
N LEU A 12 -7.02 32.21 -14.35
CA LEU A 12 -6.41 30.98 -13.86
C LEU A 12 -6.45 29.87 -14.90
N LEU A 13 -7.54 29.75 -15.65
CA LEU A 13 -7.64 28.81 -16.78
C LEU A 13 -6.63 29.14 -17.89
N ILE A 14 -6.49 30.41 -18.26
CA ILE A 14 -5.52 30.84 -19.29
C ILE A 14 -4.08 30.54 -18.83
N LEU A 15 -3.74 30.86 -17.58
CA LEU A 15 -2.42 30.58 -17.01
C LEU A 15 -2.15 29.08 -16.98
N LEU A 16 -3.13 28.27 -16.59
CA LEU A 16 -3.06 26.82 -16.60
C LEU A 16 -2.79 26.31 -18.03
N VAL A 17 -3.55 26.80 -19.02
CA VAL A 17 -3.35 26.44 -20.43
C VAL A 17 -1.93 26.77 -20.90
N ILE A 18 -1.39 27.95 -20.59
CA ILE A 18 -0.01 28.32 -20.94
C ILE A 18 1.00 27.33 -20.34
N ILE A 19 0.84 26.97 -19.07
CA ILE A 19 1.71 25.97 -18.41
C ILE A 19 1.57 24.60 -19.10
N LEU A 20 0.36 24.19 -19.49
CA LEU A 20 0.14 22.95 -20.25
C LEU A 20 0.81 22.99 -21.63
N LEU A 21 0.87 24.14 -22.31
CA LEU A 21 1.59 24.25 -23.59
C LEU A 21 3.11 24.17 -23.41
N LEU A 22 3.67 24.78 -22.36
CA LEU A 22 5.11 24.77 -22.10
C LEU A 22 5.62 23.42 -21.59
N PHE A 23 4.89 22.82 -20.65
CA PHE A 23 5.29 21.58 -19.99
C PHE A 23 4.67 20.33 -20.63
N GLY A 24 3.55 20.47 -21.33
CA GLY A 24 2.77 19.34 -21.85
C GLY A 24 1.88 18.69 -20.79
N ALA A 25 0.75 18.13 -21.24
CA ALA A 25 -0.20 17.41 -20.40
C ALA A 25 0.40 16.28 -19.52
N PRO A 26 1.38 15.45 -19.98
CA PRO A 26 1.89 14.35 -19.15
C PRO A 26 2.92 14.78 -18.09
N LYS A 27 3.56 15.96 -18.21
CA LYS A 27 4.63 16.39 -17.28
C LYS A 27 4.08 17.03 -16.02
N LEU A 28 2.95 17.73 -16.09
CA LEU A 28 2.26 18.30 -14.93
C LEU A 28 1.89 17.27 -13.85
N PRO A 29 1.22 16.14 -14.19
CA PRO A 29 0.85 15.15 -13.19
C PRO A 29 2.05 14.38 -12.65
N GLY A 30 3.17 14.34 -13.37
CA GLY A 30 4.44 13.80 -12.86
C GLY A 30 5.07 14.69 -11.80
N MET A 31 5.23 15.98 -12.10
CA MET A 31 5.80 16.97 -11.16
C MET A 31 4.92 17.17 -9.93
N ALA A 32 3.60 17.22 -10.11
CA ALA A 32 2.67 17.34 -8.99
C ALA A 32 2.74 16.13 -8.05
N ARG A 33 2.91 14.91 -8.59
CA ARG A 33 3.05 13.69 -7.78
C ARG A 33 4.35 13.69 -6.98
N SER A 34 5.49 14.02 -7.59
CA SER A 34 6.77 14.06 -6.87
C SER A 34 6.81 15.15 -5.80
N LEU A 35 6.30 16.35 -6.11
CA LEU A 35 6.17 17.44 -5.14
C LEU A 35 5.18 17.09 -4.02
N GLY A 36 4.07 16.41 -4.33
CA GLY A 36 3.10 15.95 -3.35
C GLY A 36 3.67 14.90 -2.39
N GLN A 37 4.50 13.98 -2.88
CA GLN A 37 5.20 13.00 -2.06
C GLN A 37 6.20 13.67 -1.10
N SER A 38 7.03 14.61 -1.60
CA SER A 38 7.95 15.37 -0.75
C SER A 38 7.23 16.22 0.28
N MET A 39 6.10 16.86 -0.10
CA MET A 39 5.31 17.69 0.80
C MET A 39 4.59 16.86 1.88
N LYS A 40 4.19 15.62 1.58
CA LYS A 40 3.62 14.70 2.57
C LYS A 40 4.62 14.37 3.67
N ILE A 41 5.86 14.01 3.30
CA ILE A 41 6.92 13.67 4.25
C ILE A 41 7.24 14.89 5.12
N PHE A 42 7.46 16.04 4.48
CA PHE A 42 7.73 17.29 5.19
C PHE A 42 6.57 17.69 6.12
N LYS A 43 5.31 17.51 5.69
CA LYS A 43 4.14 17.84 6.51
C LYS A 43 4.00 16.91 7.72
N SER A 44 4.35 15.63 7.59
CA SER A 44 4.40 14.67 8.69
C SER A 44 5.48 15.04 9.70
N GLU A 45 6.72 15.24 9.26
CA GLU A 45 7.83 15.62 10.16
C GLU A 45 7.55 16.96 10.88
N VAL A 46 7.04 17.96 10.15
CA VAL A 46 6.69 19.26 10.74
C VAL A 46 5.50 19.16 11.69
N LYS A 47 4.58 18.22 11.46
CA LYS A 47 3.45 17.99 12.33
C LYS A 47 3.88 17.28 13.61
N ASP A 48 4.74 16.26 13.51
CA ASP A 48 5.31 15.58 14.68
C ASP A 48 6.08 16.58 15.59
N MET A 49 6.82 17.53 14.99
CA MET A 49 7.49 18.61 15.74
C MET A 49 6.54 19.64 16.38
N LYS A 50 5.32 19.79 15.86
CA LYS A 50 4.29 20.69 16.40
C LYS A 50 3.47 19.99 17.47
N ASP A 51 3.09 18.75 17.20
CA ASP A 51 2.36 17.90 18.12
C ASP A 51 3.24 17.68 19.39
N ASP A 52 4.57 17.49 19.29
CA ASP A 52 5.48 17.46 20.45
C ASP A 52 5.46 18.74 21.34
N LYS A 53 4.90 19.86 20.85
CA LYS A 53 4.67 21.09 21.65
C LYS A 53 3.24 21.22 22.18
N ASP A 54 2.31 20.44 21.63
CA ASP A 54 0.86 20.51 21.89
C ASP A 54 0.28 19.21 22.52
N GLU A 55 1.08 18.14 22.71
CA GLU A 55 0.70 16.88 23.39
C GLU A 55 0.51 17.04 24.91
N THR A 56 -0.53 17.79 25.29
CA THR A 56 -1.39 17.47 26.43
C THR A 56 -2.82 17.19 25.99
N SER A 57 -3.15 17.20 24.69
CA SER A 57 -4.51 16.85 24.27
C SER A 57 -4.61 16.22 22.87
N ALA A 58 -5.08 14.96 22.90
CA ALA A 58 -5.91 14.30 21.90
C ALA A 58 -5.22 13.44 20.82
N LYS A 59 -4.76 12.27 21.27
CA LYS A 59 -4.81 11.01 20.52
C LYS A 59 -6.21 10.75 19.96
N ASN A 60 -6.34 10.49 18.65
CA ASN A 60 -7.36 9.59 18.10
C ASN A 60 -7.01 9.14 16.68
N HIS A 61 -6.08 8.17 16.58
CA HIS A 61 -6.09 7.20 15.48
C HIS A 61 -6.58 5.88 16.08
N VAL A 62 -7.88 5.62 15.97
CA VAL A 62 -8.49 4.33 16.27
C VAL A 62 -8.12 3.39 15.12
N VAL A 63 -7.09 2.56 15.32
CA VAL A 63 -6.84 1.40 14.46
C VAL A 63 -7.82 0.33 14.93
N ASN A 64 -8.94 0.16 14.21
CA ASN A 64 -9.79 -1.01 14.38
C ASN A 64 -9.00 -2.24 13.92
N GLY A 65 -8.48 -2.98 14.88
CA GLY A 65 -7.86 -4.28 14.65
C GLY A 65 -8.93 -5.28 14.25
N GLU A 66 -9.03 -5.58 12.96
CA GLU A 66 -9.63 -6.84 12.54
C GLU A 66 -8.65 -7.96 12.91
N VAL A 67 -8.93 -8.63 14.03
CA VAL A 67 -8.28 -9.88 14.40
C VAL A 67 -8.70 -10.92 13.36
N VAL A 68 -7.79 -11.27 12.48
CA VAL A 68 -7.98 -12.39 11.55
C VAL A 68 -7.94 -13.67 12.39
N ASP A 69 -9.10 -14.14 12.81
CA ASP A 69 -9.29 -15.45 13.43
C ASP A 69 -9.07 -16.54 12.36
N ASN A 70 -7.83 -17.00 12.21
CA ASN A 70 -7.56 -18.23 11.46
C ASN A 70 -7.63 -19.42 12.42
N GLY A 71 -8.85 -19.72 12.84
CA GLY A 71 -9.20 -20.81 13.72
C GLY A 71 -10.11 -21.83 13.04
N THR A 72 -9.70 -22.48 11.95
CA THR A 72 -10.35 -23.76 11.56
C THR A 72 -9.48 -24.62 10.65
N GLY A 73 -9.01 -25.77 11.17
CA GLY A 73 -8.40 -26.80 10.34
C GLY A 73 -7.32 -27.63 11.01
N ARG A 74 -7.53 -28.09 12.25
CA ARG A 74 -6.79 -29.22 12.82
C ARG A 74 -7.17 -30.48 12.03
N GLY A 75 -6.60 -30.63 10.84
CA GLY A 75 -6.62 -31.84 10.05
C GLY A 75 -5.65 -32.83 10.67
N SER A 76 -6.21 -33.83 11.33
CA SER A 76 -5.50 -35.01 11.81
C SER A 76 -4.68 -35.63 10.67
N HIS A 77 -3.36 -35.69 10.83
CA HIS A 77 -2.52 -36.60 10.08
C HIS A 77 -2.03 -37.70 11.05
N SER A 78 -2.98 -38.43 11.63
CA SER A 78 -2.75 -39.75 12.18
C SER A 78 -3.19 -40.78 11.13
N THR A 79 -2.25 -41.26 10.33
CA THR A 79 -2.43 -42.49 9.57
C THR A 79 -1.20 -43.37 9.76
N GLU A 80 -1.01 -43.79 11.01
CA GLU A 80 -0.54 -45.15 11.25
C GLU A 80 -1.69 -46.08 10.84
N SER A 81 -1.53 -46.76 9.71
CA SER A 81 -2.31 -47.95 9.37
C SER A 81 -1.36 -49.00 8.84
N SER A 82 -0.86 -49.80 9.78
CA SER A 82 -0.38 -51.15 9.57
C SER A 82 -1.48 -52.03 8.96
N THR A 83 -1.26 -52.50 7.74
CA THR A 83 -1.82 -53.72 7.12
C THR A 83 -1.03 -53.90 5.83
N ASP A 84 0.00 -54.72 5.80
CA ASP A 84 -0.05 -56.19 5.71
C ASP A 84 -0.84 -56.70 4.50
N ALA A 85 -0.18 -57.58 3.74
CA ALA A 85 -0.70 -58.44 2.66
C ALA A 85 -1.08 -57.79 1.32
N SER A 86 -0.09 -57.74 0.41
CA SER A 86 -0.15 -57.89 -1.07
C SER A 86 1.33 -57.77 -1.51
N ASP A 87 2.00 -58.55 -2.35
CA ASP A 87 1.65 -59.54 -3.35
C ASP A 87 3.04 -60.10 -3.79
N VAL A 88 3.38 -61.33 -3.44
CA VAL A 88 3.60 -62.43 -4.40
C VAL A 88 4.55 -62.09 -5.57
N ARG A 89 5.73 -62.72 -5.52
CA ARG A 89 6.43 -63.35 -6.67
C ARG A 89 7.07 -62.42 -7.71
N ASP A 90 8.38 -62.22 -7.58
CA ASP A 90 9.26 -62.31 -8.74
C ASP A 90 10.52 -63.12 -8.41
N GLN A 91 10.62 -64.26 -9.08
CA GLN A 91 11.75 -65.18 -9.09
C GLN A 91 12.53 -64.84 -10.36
N GLY A 92 13.70 -64.20 -10.20
CA GLY A 92 14.47 -63.67 -11.33
C GLY A 92 15.97 -63.87 -11.19
N THR A 93 16.40 -65.12 -11.05
CA THR A 93 17.67 -65.69 -11.56
C THR A 93 18.99 -64.98 -11.26
N THR A 94 19.77 -65.61 -10.39
CA THR A 94 21.23 -65.48 -10.32
C THR A 94 21.90 -66.19 -11.50
N LYS A 95 23.10 -65.72 -11.86
CA LYS A 95 24.20 -66.45 -12.53
C LYS A 95 24.10 -66.65 -14.05
N ASN A 96 24.99 -65.95 -14.76
CA ASN A 96 25.94 -66.62 -15.63
C ASN A 96 27.31 -65.93 -15.60
#